data_AF-A0A6J6GID0-F1
#
_entry.id   AF-A0A6J6GID0-F1
#
_cell.length_a   1.000
_cell.length_b   1.000
_cell.length_c   1.000
_cell.angle_alpha   90.00
_cell.angle_beta   90.00
_cell.angle_gamma   90.00
#
_symmetry.space_group_name_H-M   'P 1'
#
loop_
_entity.id
_entity.type
_entity.pdbx_description
1 polymer ?
#
loop_
_entity_poly.entity_id
_entity_poly.type
_entity_poly.pdbx_seq_one_letter_code
_entity_poly.pdbx_strand_id
1 'polypeptide(L)'
;MPILDGISAAEKIIAIAPVLMLTAFSQRELVERARDAGVMAYVVKPFSIGDLVPAIEIAISRHLQMRTLADEVADLHERLETRKIIDRAKGILMQALNLAEPEAFSWIQRAAMDRRLTMKQVAQAVISPDAVPGR
;
A
#
# COMPACT_ATOMS: atom_id res chain seq x y z
N MET A 1 8.61 26.53 -23.85
CA MET A 1 9.23 25.75 -22.75
C MET A 1 8.42 24.46 -22.58
N PRO A 2 9.03 23.31 -22.27
CA PRO A 2 8.27 22.10 -21.95
C PRO A 2 7.38 22.33 -20.72
N ILE A 3 6.20 21.69 -20.71
CA ILE A 3 5.14 21.91 -19.72
C ILE A 3 5.46 21.23 -18.36
N LEU A 4 6.22 20.12 -18.39
CA LEU A 4 6.60 19.33 -17.22
C LEU A 4 8.02 18.80 -17.42
N ASP A 5 8.86 18.84 -16.37
CA ASP A 5 10.20 18.26 -16.43
C ASP A 5 10.17 16.73 -16.26
N GLY A 6 11.26 16.06 -16.65
CA GLY A 6 11.35 14.60 -16.61
C GLY A 6 11.27 13.99 -15.22
N ILE A 7 11.68 14.72 -14.17
CA ILE A 7 11.64 14.23 -12.78
C ILE A 7 10.22 14.26 -12.28
N SER A 8 9.52 15.40 -12.41
CA SER A 8 8.12 15.54 -12.01
C SER A 8 7.19 14.64 -12.83
N ALA A 9 7.57 14.31 -14.08
CA ALA A 9 6.89 13.27 -14.84
C ALA A 9 7.14 11.88 -14.24
N ALA A 10 8.38 11.55 -13.91
CA ALA A 10 8.76 10.27 -13.32
C ALA A 10 8.09 10.03 -11.96
N GLU A 11 8.03 11.05 -11.09
CA GLU A 11 7.32 11.01 -9.79
C GLU A 11 5.86 10.57 -9.93
N LYS A 12 5.18 10.99 -11.00
CA LYS A 12 3.77 10.62 -11.25
C LYS A 12 3.62 9.23 -11.86
N ILE A 13 4.57 8.82 -12.69
CA ILE A 13 4.49 7.56 -13.45
C ILE A 13 4.98 6.37 -12.62
N ILE A 14 5.87 6.60 -11.66
CA ILE A 14 6.54 5.51 -10.94
C ILE A 14 5.58 4.62 -10.13
N ALA A 15 4.43 5.16 -9.75
CA ALA A 15 3.37 4.39 -9.09
C ALA A 15 2.72 3.34 -10.01
N ILE A 16 2.74 3.55 -11.33
CA ILE A 16 2.04 2.71 -12.30
C ILE A 16 2.97 1.90 -13.21
N ALA A 17 4.23 2.32 -13.38
CA ALA A 17 5.18 1.65 -14.26
C ALA A 17 6.66 1.85 -13.84
N PRO A 18 7.57 0.94 -14.25
CA PRO A 18 9.00 1.18 -14.15
C PRO A 18 9.42 2.42 -14.94
N VAL A 19 10.28 3.26 -14.35
CA VAL A 19 10.78 4.49 -14.99
C VAL A 19 12.29 4.43 -15.11
N LEU A 20 12.79 4.71 -16.32
CA LEU A 20 14.20 4.85 -16.63
C LEU A 20 14.48 6.28 -17.12
N MET A 21 15.35 7.01 -16.41
CA MET A 21 15.73 8.38 -16.75
C MET A 21 16.93 8.43 -17.68
N LEU A 22 16.85 9.22 -18.75
CA LEU A 22 18.01 9.48 -19.61
C LEU A 22 18.65 10.81 -19.20
N THR A 23 19.91 10.80 -18.76
CA THR A 23 20.60 11.97 -18.21
C THR A 23 21.89 12.30 -18.95
N ALA A 24 22.36 13.55 -18.83
CA ALA A 24 23.70 13.95 -19.28
C ALA A 24 24.69 13.87 -18.10
N PHE A 25 25.97 13.65 -18.41
CA PHE A 25 27.03 13.35 -17.43
C PHE A 25 27.17 14.35 -16.26
N SER A 26 26.71 15.60 -16.43
CA SER A 26 26.88 16.69 -15.46
C SER A 26 25.80 16.78 -14.37
N GLN A 27 24.80 15.89 -14.35
CA GLN A 27 23.59 16.06 -13.54
C GLN A 27 23.54 15.16 -12.28
N ARG A 28 24.65 15.04 -11.53
CA ARG A 28 24.67 14.24 -10.28
C ARG A 28 23.62 14.66 -9.26
N GLU A 29 23.40 15.96 -9.07
CA GLU A 29 22.32 16.46 -8.19
C GLU A 29 20.92 16.07 -8.69
N LEU A 30 20.75 15.97 -10.02
CA LEU A 30 19.49 15.55 -10.62
C LEU A 30 19.25 14.04 -10.42
N VAL A 31 20.32 13.25 -10.39
CA VAL A 31 20.29 11.81 -10.08
C VAL A 31 19.90 11.57 -8.63
N GLU A 32 20.42 12.37 -7.70
CA GLU A 32 20.06 12.27 -6.28
C GLU A 32 18.60 12.65 -6.05
N ARG A 33 18.14 13.77 -6.62
CA ARG A 33 16.73 14.16 -6.58
C ARG A 33 15.81 13.10 -7.21
N ALA A 34 16.25 12.50 -8.30
CA ALA A 34 15.49 11.42 -8.94
C ALA A 34 15.43 10.18 -8.03
N ARG A 35 16.51 9.83 -7.31
CA ARG A 35 16.49 8.76 -6.30
C ARG A 35 15.50 9.04 -5.17
N ASP A 36 15.44 10.26 -4.66
CA ASP A 36 14.52 10.65 -3.59
C ASP A 36 13.06 10.64 -4.06
N ALA A 37 12.82 11.00 -5.32
CA ALA A 37 11.56 10.83 -6.04
C ALA A 37 11.22 9.36 -6.34
N GLY A 38 12.05 8.42 -5.88
CA GLY A 38 11.89 7.00 -6.08
C GLY A 38 12.36 6.52 -7.45
N VAL A 39 12.83 7.37 -8.36
CA VAL A 39 13.26 6.97 -9.71
C VAL A 39 14.52 6.10 -9.65
N MET A 40 14.37 4.87 -10.13
CA MET A 40 15.24 3.77 -9.70
C MET A 40 16.35 3.43 -10.69
N ALA A 41 16.30 3.96 -11.90
CA ALA A 41 17.31 3.70 -12.91
C ALA A 41 17.52 4.93 -13.79
N TYR A 42 18.78 5.17 -14.14
CA TYR A 42 19.13 6.19 -15.12
C TYR A 42 20.24 5.70 -16.04
N VAL A 43 20.25 6.22 -17.26
CA VAL A 43 21.29 5.98 -18.26
C VAL A 43 21.91 7.31 -18.64
N VAL A 44 23.23 7.38 -18.60
CA VAL A 44 23.99 8.58 -19.00
C VAL A 44 24.22 8.56 -20.51
N LYS A 45 24.03 9.70 -21.18
CA LYS A 45 24.33 9.88 -22.60
C LYS A 45 25.82 10.18 -22.84
N PRO A 46 26.40 9.73 -23.98
CA PRO A 46 25.79 8.86 -24.99
C PRO A 46 25.72 7.40 -24.50
N PHE A 47 24.66 6.68 -24.88
CA PHE A 47 24.46 5.26 -24.53
C PHE A 47 24.27 4.42 -25.80
N SER A 48 24.65 3.15 -25.71
CA SER A 48 24.37 2.13 -26.71
C SER A 48 23.14 1.29 -26.32
N ILE A 49 22.64 0.47 -27.24
CA ILE A 49 21.58 -0.51 -26.94
C ILE A 49 22.06 -1.50 -25.86
N GLY A 50 23.35 -1.83 -25.85
CA GLY A 50 23.96 -2.72 -24.84
C GLY A 50 23.92 -2.14 -23.43
N ASP A 51 23.91 -0.80 -23.29
CA ASP A 51 23.78 -0.13 -21.99
C ASP A 51 22.31 -0.01 -21.54
N LEU A 52 21.39 0.03 -22.50
CA LEU A 52 19.97 0.26 -22.25
C LEU A 52 19.27 -0.99 -21.69
N VAL A 53 19.56 -2.17 -22.24
CA VAL A 53 18.91 -3.42 -21.83
C VAL A 53 19.12 -3.70 -20.33
N PRO A 54 20.35 -3.70 -19.77
CA PRO A 54 20.55 -3.92 -18.34
C PRO A 54 19.88 -2.84 -17.48
N ALA A 55 19.84 -1.59 -17.95
CA ALA A 55 19.22 -0.50 -17.23
C ALA A 55 17.70 -0.65 -17.13
N ILE A 56 17.05 -1.13 -18.20
CA ILE A 56 15.63 -1.47 -18.21
C ILE A 56 15.34 -2.63 -17.25
N GLU A 57 16.14 -3.69 -17.29
CA GLU A 57 15.97 -4.85 -16.39
C GLU A 57 16.07 -4.44 -14.91
N ILE A 58 17.03 -3.59 -14.57
CA ILE A 58 17.17 -3.02 -13.23
C ILE A 58 15.92 -2.19 -12.85
N ALA A 59 15.43 -1.34 -13.77
CA ALA A 59 14.24 -0.53 -13.52
C ALA A 59 13.01 -1.40 -13.21
N ILE A 60 12.79 -2.46 -14.01
CA ILE A 60 11.69 -3.41 -13.83
C ILE A 60 11.81 -4.14 -12.49
N SER A 61 12.98 -4.72 -12.21
CA SER A 61 13.23 -5.48 -10.98
C SER A 61 12.96 -4.63 -9.73
N ARG A 62 13.47 -3.39 -9.70
CA ARG A 62 13.25 -2.48 -8.58
C ARG A 62 11.80 -2.05 -8.44
N HIS A 63 11.09 -1.81 -9.55
CA HIS A 63 9.66 -1.48 -9.52
C HIS A 63 8.82 -2.61 -8.93
N LEU A 64 9.11 -3.87 -9.31
CA LEU A 64 8.45 -5.03 -8.74
C LEU A 64 8.73 -5.16 -7.23
N GLN A 65 9.99 -5.03 -6.81
CA GLN A 65 10.36 -5.09 -5.40
C GLN A 65 9.62 -4.03 -4.56
N MET A 66 9.56 -2.79 -5.04
CA MET A 66 8.86 -1.70 -4.35
C MET A 66 7.35 -1.94 -4.28
N ARG A 67 6.74 -2.47 -5.35
CA ARG A 67 5.31 -2.82 -5.34
C ARG A 67 5.01 -3.93 -4.34
N THR A 68 5.80 -5.00 -4.33
CA THR A 68 5.65 -6.08 -3.36
C THR A 68 5.76 -5.56 -1.93
N LEU A 69 6.76 -4.72 -1.65
CA LEU A 69 6.93 -4.14 -0.32
C LEU A 69 5.76 -3.22 0.07
N ALA A 70 5.26 -2.42 -0.87
CA ALA A 70 4.09 -1.56 -0.63
C ALA A 70 2.83 -2.40 -0.32
N ASP A 71 2.62 -3.49 -1.06
CA ASP A 71 1.50 -4.42 -0.84
C ASP A 71 1.61 -5.12 0.53
N GLU A 72 2.81 -5.54 0.94
CA GLU A 72 3.07 -6.11 2.28
C GLU A 72 2.77 -5.10 3.39
N VAL A 73 3.24 -3.85 3.25
CA VAL A 73 2.97 -2.78 4.22
C VAL A 73 1.47 -2.49 4.31
N ALA A 74 0.76 -2.49 3.19
CA ALA A 74 -0.68 -2.28 3.14
C ALA A 74 -1.45 -3.42 3.84
N ASP A 75 -1.12 -4.68 3.57
CA ASP A 75 -1.72 -5.84 4.23
C ASP A 75 -1.45 -5.84 5.75
N LEU A 76 -0.22 -5.53 6.17
CA LEU A 76 0.10 -5.40 7.59
C LEU A 76 -0.71 -4.30 8.29
N HIS A 77 -0.84 -3.13 7.65
CA HIS A 77 -1.68 -2.05 8.16
C HIS A 77 -3.13 -2.49 8.28
N GLU A 78 -3.68 -3.15 7.25
CA GLU A 78 -5.07 -3.63 7.29
C GLU A 78 -5.30 -4.64 8.42
N ARG A 79 -4.37 -5.57 8.66
CA ARG A 79 -4.46 -6.53 9.77
C ARG A 79 -4.44 -5.86 11.12
N LEU A 80 -3.57 -4.86 11.32
CA LEU A 80 -3.50 -4.09 12.55
C LEU A 80 -4.79 -3.30 12.81
N GLU A 81 -5.31 -2.61 11.79
CA GLU A 81 -6.58 -1.87 11.91
C GLU A 81 -7.77 -2.81 12.18
N THR A 82 -7.80 -3.96 11.50
CA THR A 82 -8.83 -4.99 11.75
C THR A 82 -8.78 -5.49 13.19
N ARG A 83 -7.59 -5.71 13.74
CA ARG A 83 -7.41 -6.11 15.15
C ARG A 83 -7.95 -5.04 16.11
N LYS A 84 -7.61 -3.76 15.89
CA LYS A 84 -8.11 -2.64 16.71
C LYS A 84 -9.64 -2.58 16.72
N ILE A 85 -10.26 -2.76 15.55
CA ILE A 85 -11.72 -2.76 15.38
C ILE A 85 -12.34 -3.94 16.16
N ILE A 86 -11.78 -5.15 16.04
CA ILE A 86 -12.28 -6.32 16.76
C ILE A 86 -12.14 -6.13 18.28
N ASP A 87 -10.98 -5.65 18.76
CA ASP A 87 -10.75 -5.43 20.19
C ASP A 87 -11.71 -4.38 20.77
N ARG A 88 -11.99 -3.30 20.03
CA ARG A 88 -12.98 -2.30 20.42
C ARG A 88 -14.40 -2.88 20.47
N ALA A 89 -14.78 -3.68 19.48
CA ALA A 89 -16.09 -4.34 19.46
C ALA A 89 -16.26 -5.33 20.62
N LYS A 90 -15.23 -6.11 20.95
CA LYS A 90 -15.22 -6.98 22.13
C LYS A 90 -15.50 -6.18 23.41
N GLY A 91 -14.81 -5.07 23.62
CA GLY A 91 -15.01 -4.21 24.79
C GLY A 91 -16.46 -3.72 24.95
N ILE A 92 -17.10 -3.34 23.84
CA ILE A 92 -18.52 -2.95 23.83
C ILE A 92 -19.42 -4.13 24.20
N LEU A 93 -19.22 -5.30 23.60
CA LEU A 93 -20.02 -6.50 23.87
C LEU A 93 -19.86 -6.98 25.31
N MET A 94 -18.64 -6.94 25.85
CA MET A 94 -18.36 -7.30 27.24
C MET A 94 -19.17 -6.41 28.19
N GLN A 95 -19.22 -5.10 27.95
CA GLN A 95 -19.98 -4.17 28.78
C GLN A 95 -21.50 -4.29 28.58
N ALA A 96 -21.97 -4.40 27.34
CA ALA A 96 -23.39 -4.38 27.02
C ALA A 96 -24.10 -5.70 27.36
N LEU A 97 -23.40 -6.83 27.24
CA LEU A 97 -23.97 -8.17 27.41
C LEU A 97 -23.37 -8.92 28.61
N ASN A 98 -22.51 -8.27 29.40
CA ASN A 98 -21.80 -8.86 30.54
C ASN A 98 -21.06 -10.18 30.18
N LEU A 99 -20.39 -10.16 29.02
CA LEU A 99 -19.65 -11.30 28.49
C LEU A 99 -18.18 -11.27 28.92
N ALA A 100 -17.57 -12.43 29.09
CA ALA A 100 -16.12 -12.54 29.14
C ALA A 100 -15.50 -12.29 27.75
N GLU A 101 -14.23 -11.90 27.69
CA GLU A 101 -13.55 -11.63 26.42
C GLU A 101 -13.63 -12.81 25.41
N PRO A 102 -13.43 -14.09 25.80
CA PRO A 102 -13.56 -15.21 24.88
C PRO A 102 -14.98 -15.38 24.32
N GLU A 103 -15.99 -15.04 25.12
CA GLU A 103 -17.40 -15.12 24.73
C GLU A 103 -17.76 -14.01 23.75
N ALA A 104 -17.27 -12.78 23.99
CA ALA A 104 -17.43 -11.65 23.08
C ALA A 104 -16.78 -11.92 21.72
N PHE A 105 -15.57 -12.50 21.71
CA PHE A 105 -14.92 -12.91 20.45
C PHE A 105 -15.74 -13.99 19.72
N SER A 106 -16.18 -15.02 20.44
CA SER A 106 -17.02 -16.10 19.89
C SER A 106 -18.35 -15.60 19.36
N TRP A 107 -18.90 -14.53 19.96
CA TRP A 107 -20.12 -13.88 19.48
C TRP A 107 -19.90 -13.21 18.13
N ILE A 108 -18.82 -12.44 17.97
CA ILE A 108 -18.47 -11.80 16.69
C ILE A 108 -18.25 -12.88 15.61
N GLN A 109 -17.58 -13.97 15.97
CA GLN A 109 -17.33 -15.10 15.07
C GLN A 109 -18.61 -15.77 14.57
N ARG A 110 -19.54 -16.08 15.48
CA ARG A 110 -20.84 -16.67 15.12
C ARG A 110 -21.66 -15.72 14.26
N ALA A 111 -21.75 -14.45 14.66
CA ALA A 111 -22.48 -13.45 13.89
C ALA A 111 -21.90 -13.24 12.47
N ALA A 112 -20.58 -13.36 12.30
CA ALA A 112 -19.92 -13.30 11.00
C ALA A 112 -20.30 -14.51 10.13
N MET A 113 -20.30 -15.73 10.69
CA MET A 113 -20.72 -16.94 9.99
C MET A 113 -22.20 -16.90 9.58
N ASP A 114 -23.09 -16.56 10.52
CA ASP A 114 -24.54 -16.55 10.32
C ASP A 114 -24.96 -15.52 9.24
N ARG A 115 -24.24 -14.39 9.18
CA ARG A 115 -24.52 -13.30 8.23
C ARG A 115 -23.67 -13.36 6.97
N ARG A 116 -22.75 -14.33 6.85
CA ARG A 116 -21.74 -14.43 5.76
C ARG A 116 -20.94 -13.13 5.56
N LEU A 117 -20.59 -12.48 6.67
CA LEU A 117 -19.77 -11.27 6.70
C LEU A 117 -18.38 -11.59 7.25
N THR A 118 -17.45 -10.68 7.03
CA THR A 118 -16.14 -10.75 7.69
C THR A 118 -16.26 -10.35 9.17
N MET A 119 -15.34 -10.85 10.01
CA MET A 119 -15.22 -10.43 11.41
C MET A 119 -15.12 -8.91 11.56
N LYS A 120 -14.38 -8.25 10.65
CA LYS A 120 -14.22 -6.80 10.60
C LYS A 120 -15.55 -6.08 10.43
N GLN A 121 -16.37 -6.51 9.46
CA GLN A 121 -17.68 -5.91 9.20
C GLN A 121 -18.64 -6.06 10.38
N VAL A 122 -18.66 -7.23 11.03
CA VAL A 122 -19.48 -7.44 12.24
C VAL A 122 -18.99 -6.58 13.39
N ALA A 123 -17.68 -6.52 13.63
CA ALA A 123 -17.11 -5.66 14.65
C ALA A 123 -17.41 -4.17 14.39
N GLN A 124 -17.37 -3.73 13.12
CA GLN A 124 -17.78 -2.38 12.73
C GLN A 124 -19.25 -2.12 13.07
N ALA A 125 -20.13 -3.09 12.80
CA ALA A 125 -21.56 -3.01 13.11
C ALA A 125 -21.84 -2.89 14.62
N VAL A 126 -21.02 -3.55 15.44
CA VAL A 126 -21.09 -3.45 16.91
C VAL A 126 -20.67 -2.06 17.39
N ILE A 127 -19.64 -1.47 16.78
CA ILE A 127 -19.13 -0.14 17.16
C ILE A 127 -20.08 0.97 16.69
N SER A 128 -20.60 0.84 15.47
CA SER A 128 -21.46 1.81 14.81
C SER A 128 -22.54 1.06 14.04
N PRO A 129 -23.74 0.91 14.62
CA PRO A 129 -24.85 0.17 14.00
C PRO A 129 -25.27 0.71 12.62
N ASP A 130 -25.04 1.99 12.36
CA ASP A 130 -25.36 2.65 11.08
C ASP A 130 -24.25 2.52 10.02
N ALA A 131 -23.08 1.96 10.37
CA ALA A 131 -21.93 1.86 9.47
C ALA A 131 -21.96 0.63 8.54
N VAL A 132 -23.00 -0.21 8.63
CA VAL A 132 -23.17 -1.37 7.75
C VAL A 132 -23.95 -0.95 6.51
N PRO A 133 -23.40 -1.12 5.28
CA PRO A 133 -24.19 -0.95 4.07
C PRO A 133 -25.25 -2.05 4.00
N GLY A 134 -26.53 -1.67 4.04
CA GLY A 134 -27.66 -2.55 3.76
C GLY A 134 -28.58 -2.81 4.96
N ARG A 135 -29.68 -2.04 5.00
CA ARG A 135 -31.00 -2.56 5.36
C ARG A 135 -31.77 -2.77 4.07
#